data_AF-A0AAU6WPA1-F1
#
_entry.id   AF-A0AAU6WPA1-F1
#
_cell.length_a   1.000
_cell.length_b   1.000
_cell.length_c   1.000
_cell.angle_alpha   90.00
_cell.angle_beta   90.00
_cell.angle_gamma   90.00
#
_symmetry.space_group_name_H-M   'P 1'
#
loop_
_entity.id
_entity.type
_entity.pdbx_description
1 polymer ?
#
loop_
_entity_poly.entity_id
_entity_poly.type
_entity_poly.pdbx_seq_one_letter_code
_entity_poly.pdbx_strand_id
1 'polypeptide(L)'
;MSDIAVLSSHWEGFGLAAVEAMACGLPTIASNVDGLAQIVNDAGILFEPGASKQLAEIILSLENTKAYNNTADKCLERSKEYDIMKMVNKHIGLYHSVMENNNM
;
A
#
# COMPACT_ATOMS: atom_id res chain seq x y z
N MET A 1 10.85 -9.31 14.37
CA MET A 1 9.56 -8.84 13.82
C MET A 1 9.56 -7.32 13.93
N SER A 2 8.95 -6.60 12.97
CA SER A 2 8.84 -5.13 13.03
C SER A 2 7.46 -4.74 13.56
N ASP A 3 7.36 -3.56 14.18
CA ASP A 3 6.09 -2.99 14.65
C ASP A 3 5.48 -2.02 13.61
N ILE A 4 6.32 -1.33 12.82
CA ILE A 4 5.90 -0.34 11.82
C ILE A 4 6.76 -0.53 10.56
N ALA A 5 6.19 -0.25 9.38
CA ALA A 5 6.96 -0.17 8.13
C ALA A 5 7.04 1.28 7.64
N VAL A 6 8.24 1.72 7.27
CA VAL A 6 8.49 3.08 6.77
C VAL A 6 9.20 3.02 5.42
N LEU A 7 8.56 3.59 4.39
CA LEU A 7 9.15 3.76 3.06
C LEU A 7 9.35 5.25 2.78
N SER A 8 10.60 5.71 2.87
CA SER A 8 10.98 7.12 2.74
C SER A 8 11.62 7.48 1.39
N SER A 9 11.18 6.79 0.33
CA SER A 9 11.71 6.94 -1.02
C SER A 9 11.37 8.31 -1.62
N HIS A 10 12.32 8.94 -2.31
CA HIS A 10 12.06 10.13 -3.14
C HIS A 10 11.42 9.80 -4.49
N TRP A 11 11.52 8.54 -4.91
CA TRP A 11 10.91 8.01 -6.12
C TRP A 11 10.61 6.53 -5.89
N GLU A 12 9.44 6.08 -6.35
CA GLU A 12 9.02 4.70 -6.25
C GLU A 12 8.22 4.32 -7.49
N GLY A 13 8.48 3.13 -8.04
CA GLY A 13 7.75 2.62 -9.20
C GLY A 13 6.38 2.10 -8.79
N PHE A 14 6.34 0.84 -8.32
CA PHE A 14 5.09 0.23 -7.85
C PHE A 14 4.96 0.24 -6.33
N GLY A 15 6.05 0.19 -5.57
CA GLY A 15 5.96 0.10 -4.10
C GLY A 15 5.55 -1.28 -3.58
N LEU A 16 6.04 -2.37 -4.19
CA LEU A 16 5.73 -3.74 -3.76
C LEU A 16 6.05 -3.98 -2.28
N ALA A 17 7.15 -3.41 -1.78
CA ALA A 17 7.52 -3.49 -0.37
C ALA A 17 6.45 -2.87 0.56
N ALA A 18 5.71 -1.85 0.11
CA ALA A 18 4.56 -1.32 0.86
C ALA A 18 3.40 -2.32 0.87
N VAL A 19 3.08 -2.96 -0.26
CA VAL A 19 2.06 -4.02 -0.33
C VAL A 19 2.39 -5.17 0.63
N GLU A 20 3.65 -5.62 0.65
CA GLU A 20 4.12 -6.69 1.53
C GLU A 20 4.00 -6.29 3.01
N ALA A 21 4.43 -5.10 3.38
CA ALA A 21 4.29 -4.58 4.73
C ALA A 21 2.81 -4.49 5.17
N MET A 22 1.95 -4.01 4.29
CA MET A 22 0.52 -3.94 4.52
C MET A 22 -0.10 -5.33 4.67
N ALA A 23 0.33 -6.32 3.86
CA ALA A 23 -0.10 -7.71 3.95
C ALA A 23 0.35 -8.40 5.26
N CYS A 24 1.47 -7.96 5.85
CA CYS A 24 1.89 -8.37 7.18
C CYS A 24 1.03 -7.76 8.31
N GLY A 25 0.06 -6.90 8.00
CA GLY A 25 -0.76 -6.22 9.00
C GLY A 25 0.01 -5.15 9.77
N LEU A 26 1.05 -4.55 9.16
CA LEU A 26 1.80 -3.47 9.79
C LEU A 26 1.22 -2.12 9.39
N PRO A 27 1.13 -1.14 10.32
CA PRO A 27 0.98 0.25 9.95
C PRO A 27 2.09 0.64 8.97
N THR A 28 1.69 1.06 7.77
CA THR A 28 2.62 1.41 6.70
C THR A 28 2.63 2.92 6.52
N ILE A 29 3.79 3.52 6.77
CA ILE A 29 4.05 4.94 6.55
C ILE A 29 4.88 5.07 5.27
N ALA A 30 4.48 5.92 4.35
CA ALA A 30 5.17 6.06 3.07
C ALA A 30 5.28 7.52 2.61
N SER A 31 6.31 7.84 1.85
CA SER A 31 6.42 9.14 1.19
C SER A 31 5.30 9.33 0.17
N ASN A 32 4.78 10.55 0.08
CA ASN A 32 3.73 10.97 -0.84
C ASN A 32 4.31 11.15 -2.26
N VAL A 33 4.73 10.05 -2.87
CA VAL A 33 5.21 9.97 -4.26
C VAL A 33 4.32 8.99 -5.03
N ASP A 34 4.16 9.19 -6.34
CA ASP A 34 3.13 8.51 -7.15
C ASP A 34 2.97 7.00 -6.86
N GLY A 35 4.04 6.21 -6.97
CA GLY A 35 3.98 4.76 -6.73
C GLY A 35 3.48 4.41 -5.32
N LEU A 36 4.02 5.05 -4.28
CA LEU A 36 3.64 4.78 -2.90
C LEU A 36 2.25 5.33 -2.54
N ALA A 37 1.91 6.53 -3.03
CA ALA A 37 0.64 7.19 -2.75
C ALA A 37 -0.54 6.36 -3.28
N GLN A 38 -0.40 5.72 -4.44
CA GLN A 38 -1.42 4.85 -5.02
C GLN A 38 -1.61 3.55 -4.22
N ILE A 39 -0.51 2.94 -3.75
CA ILE A 39 -0.57 1.72 -2.96
C ILE A 39 -1.17 1.98 -1.57
N VAL A 40 -0.58 2.92 -0.85
CA VAL A 40 -0.89 3.18 0.57
C VAL A 40 -2.22 3.92 0.71
N ASN A 41 -2.47 4.90 -0.15
CA ASN A 41 -3.69 5.72 -0.19
C ASN A 41 -4.17 6.14 1.21
N ASP A 42 -5.44 5.90 1.54
CA ASP A 42 -6.10 6.20 2.81
C ASP A 42 -6.00 5.06 3.85
N ALA A 43 -5.29 3.98 3.52
CA ALA A 43 -5.14 2.81 4.36
C ALA A 43 -3.98 2.93 5.35
N GLY A 44 -2.83 3.44 4.88
CA GLY A 44 -1.68 3.78 5.71
C GLY A 44 -1.55 5.29 5.90
N ILE A 45 -0.33 5.77 6.12
CA ILE A 45 -0.06 7.20 6.38
C ILE A 45 0.95 7.73 5.37
N LEU A 46 0.58 8.79 4.66
CA LEU A 46 1.47 9.48 3.72
C LEU A 46 2.12 10.71 4.35
N PHE A 47 3.38 10.95 4.01
CA PHE A 47 4.13 12.14 4.43
C PHE A 47 4.93 12.76 3.28
N GLU A 48 5.23 14.05 3.34
CA GLU A 48 5.96 14.72 2.27
C GLU A 48 7.43 14.26 2.19
N PRO A 49 7.98 13.98 0.99
CA PRO A 49 9.37 13.58 0.85
C PRO A 49 10.33 14.57 1.51
N GLY A 50 11.27 14.07 2.32
CA GLY A 50 12.23 14.89 3.07
C GLY A 50 11.67 15.56 4.33
N ALA A 51 10.37 15.43 4.64
CA ALA A 51 9.76 16.00 5.84
C ALA A 51 10.02 15.15 7.10
N SER A 52 11.28 15.10 7.55
CA SER A 52 11.70 14.26 8.68
C SER A 52 10.96 14.54 9.99
N LYS A 53 10.58 15.79 10.25
CA LYS A 53 9.78 16.17 11.43
C LYS A 53 8.37 15.57 11.39
N GLN A 54 7.71 15.66 10.24
CA GLN A 54 6.39 15.07 10.02
C GLN A 54 6.45 13.56 10.19
N LEU A 55 7.47 12.91 9.61
CA LEU A 55 7.67 11.46 9.76
C LEU A 55 7.82 11.06 11.23
N ALA A 56 8.61 11.80 12.01
CA ALA A 56 8.78 11.54 13.44
C ALA A 56 7.46 11.68 14.22
N GLU A 57 6.69 12.73 13.95
CA GLU A 57 5.37 12.95 14.56
C GLU A 57 4.39 11.81 14.25
N ILE A 58 4.40 11.32 13.01
CA ILE A 58 3.57 10.18 12.59
C ILE A 58 3.98 8.92 13.36
N ILE A 59 5.27 8.60 13.43
CA ILE A 59 5.76 7.40 14.12
C ILE A 59 5.34 7.44 15.61
N LEU A 60 5.51 8.58 16.27
CA LEU A 60 5.11 8.76 17.68
C LEU A 60 3.60 8.65 17.87
N SER A 61 2.80 9.11 16.90
CA SER A 61 1.33 8.99 16.98
C SER A 61 0.85 7.52 17.02
N LEU A 62 1.64 6.59 16.49
CA LEU A 62 1.34 5.16 16.47
C LEU A 62 1.67 4.44 17.79
N GLU A 63 2.25 5.13 18.78
CA GLU A 63 2.29 4.61 20.17
C GLU A 63 0.86 4.45 20.74
N ASN A 64 -0.10 5.20 20.21
CA ASN A 64 -1.51 5.04 20.56
C ASN A 64 -2.06 3.73 19.96
N THR A 65 -2.39 2.76 20.82
CA THR A 65 -2.88 1.43 20.40
C THR A 65 -4.11 1.48 19.49
N LYS A 66 -5.00 2.46 19.66
CA LYS A 66 -6.17 2.61 18.79
C LYS A 66 -5.76 3.10 17.39
N ALA A 67 -4.87 4.09 17.31
CA ALA A 67 -4.35 4.58 16.04
C ALA A 67 -3.55 3.48 15.32
N TYR A 68 -2.73 2.73 16.07
CA TYR A 68 -2.00 1.58 15.57
C TYR A 68 -2.92 0.53 14.95
N ASN A 69 -3.86 -0.03 15.74
CA ASN A 69 -4.72 -1.13 15.30
C ASN A 69 -5.57 -0.71 14.10
N ASN A 70 -6.15 0.49 14.13
CA ASN A 70 -6.93 1.00 13.02
C ASN A 70 -6.11 1.14 11.72
N THR A 71 -4.84 1.58 11.82
CA THR A 71 -3.97 1.72 10.64
C THR A 71 -3.54 0.35 10.13
N ALA A 72 -3.17 -0.57 11.03
CA ALA A 72 -2.82 -1.95 10.71
C ALA A 72 -3.97 -2.69 10.00
N ASP A 73 -5.18 -2.62 10.53
CA ASP A 73 -6.37 -3.28 9.97
C ASP A 73 -6.69 -2.75 8.57
N LYS A 74 -6.62 -1.44 8.37
CA LYS A 74 -6.81 -0.81 7.06
C LYS A 74 -5.74 -1.24 6.06
N CYS A 75 -4.48 -1.25 6.47
CA CYS A 75 -3.37 -1.73 5.65
C CYS A 75 -3.59 -3.19 5.22
N LEU A 76 -3.95 -4.05 6.17
CA LEU A 76 -4.25 -5.45 5.89
C LEU A 76 -5.39 -5.60 4.90
N GLU A 77 -6.50 -4.87 5.08
CA GLU A 77 -7.63 -4.93 4.16
C GLU A 77 -7.27 -4.45 2.76
N ARG A 78 -6.58 -3.30 2.67
CA ARG A 78 -6.13 -2.72 1.40
C ARG A 78 -5.19 -3.63 0.63
N SER A 79 -4.28 -4.34 1.32
CA SER A 79 -3.32 -5.25 0.68
C SER A 79 -4.01 -6.36 -0.12
N LYS A 80 -5.22 -6.78 0.28
CA LYS A 80 -6.00 -7.81 -0.42
C LYS A 80 -6.39 -7.39 -1.83
N GLU A 81 -6.36 -6.11 -2.18
CA GLU A 81 -6.58 -5.67 -3.57
C GLU A 81 -5.46 -6.09 -4.52
N TYR A 82 -4.26 -6.32 -3.98
CA TYR A 82 -3.06 -6.74 -4.70
C TYR A 82 -2.83 -8.25 -4.66
N ASP A 83 -3.85 -9.01 -4.29
CA ASP A 83 -3.82 -10.46 -4.34
C ASP A 83 -3.55 -10.98 -5.77
N ILE A 84 -2.64 -11.95 -5.88
CA ILE A 84 -2.19 -12.47 -7.17
C ILE A 84 -3.33 -13.13 -7.95
N MET A 85 -4.30 -13.77 -7.28
CA MET A 85 -5.43 -14.39 -7.97
C MET A 85 -6.37 -13.35 -8.55
N LYS A 86 -6.54 -12.18 -7.91
CA LYS A 86 -7.26 -11.05 -8.52
C LYS A 86 -6.60 -10.60 -9.82
N MET A 87 -5.28 -10.49 -9.83
CA MET A 87 -4.51 -10.15 -11.03
C MET A 87 -4.71 -11.20 -12.13
N VAL A 88 -4.52 -12.48 -11.81
CA VAL A 88 -4.69 -13.59 -12.77
C VAL A 88 -6.08 -13.60 -13.39
N ASN A 89 -7.13 -13.51 -12.57
CA ASN A 89 -8.51 -13.56 -13.04
C ASN A 89 -8.86 -12.37 -13.97
N LYS A 90 -8.37 -11.16 -13.64
CA LYS A 90 -8.56 -9.98 -14.51
C LYS A 90 -7.85 -10.13 -15.85
N HIS A 91 -6.63 -10.67 -15.87
CA HIS A 91 -5.87 -10.89 -17.10
C HIS A 91 -6.54 -11.94 -18.00
N ILE A 92 -6.99 -13.07 -17.42
CA ILE A 92 -7.74 -14.09 -18.17
C ILE A 92 -9.02 -13.50 -18.78
N GLY A 93 -9.77 -12.72 -18.00
CA GLY A 93 -10.97 -12.04 -18.51
C GLY A 93 -10.69 -11.09 -19.67
N LEU A 94 -9.58 -10.35 -19.62
CA LEU A 94 -9.14 -9.49 -20.72
C LEU A 94 -8.79 -10.30 -21.98
N TYR A 95 -8.11 -11.44 -21.84
CA TYR A 95 -7.81 -12.29 -23.00
C TYR A 95 -9.08 -12.83 -23.65
N HIS A 96 -10.06 -13.28 -22.86
CA HIS A 96 -11.35 -13.71 -23.39
C HIS A 96 -12.07 -12.58 -24.14
N SER A 97 -12.11 -11.36 -23.58
CA SER A 97 -12.83 -10.25 -24.23
C SER A 97 -12.21 -9.82 -25.56
N VAL A 98 -10.88 -9.90 -25.70
CA VAL A 98 -10.20 -9.60 -26.98
C VAL A 98 -10.42 -10.73 -28.00
N MET A 99 -10.44 -11.99 -27.57
CA MET A 99 -10.71 -13.12 -28.45
C MET A 99 -12.15 -13.12 -29.01
N GLU A 100 -13.14 -12.74 -28.19
CA GLU A 100 -14.53 -12.62 -28.62
C GLU A 100 -14.73 -11.47 -29.63
N ASN A 101 -14.06 -10.34 -29.43
CA ASN A 101 -14.14 -9.19 -30.33
C ASN A 101 -13.42 -9.38 -31.67
N ASN A 102 -12.42 -10.28 -31.74
CA ASN A 102 -11.72 -10.61 -32.99
C ASN A 102 -12.47 -11.64 -33.87
N ASN A 103 -13.58 -12.20 -33.37
CA ASN A 103 -14.44 -13.12 -34.11
C ASN A 103 -15.73 -12.45 -34.66
N MET A 104 -15.85 -11.11 -34.53
CA MET A 104 -16.83 -10.27 -35.23
C MET A 104 -16.15 -9.47 -36.33
#